data_AF-A0A7W0GES1-F1
#
_entry.id   AF-A0A7W0GES1-F1
#
_cell.length_a   1.000
_cell.length_b   1.000
_cell.length_c   1.000
_cell.angle_alpha   90.00
_cell.angle_beta   90.00
_cell.angle_gamma   90.00
#
_symmetry.space_group_name_H-M   'P 1'
#
loop_
_entity.id
_entity.type
_entity.pdbx_description
1 polymer ?
#
loop_
_entity_poly.entity_id
_entity_poly.type
_entity_poly.pdbx_seq_one_letter_code
_entity_poly.pdbx_strand_id
1 'polypeptide(L)'
;MPELSQLVCDRLSADTIGWLTTVSPSGRPSPRPIWFLWDGDRCVIYSQPEAAKLKHIAANDRVSLHLNSDPDGGSVVVVAGRARVLPDAPTADRWPGLLDKYA
;
A
#
# COMPACT_ATOMS: atom_id res chain seq x y z
N MET A 1 2.24 10.11 15.31
CA MET A 1 3.07 9.06 14.66
C MET A 1 4.38 9.73 14.28
N PRO A 2 5.55 9.08 14.42
CA PRO A 2 6.78 9.68 13.93
C PRO A 2 6.64 9.94 12.43
N GLU A 3 7.15 11.09 12.00
CA GLU A 3 7.19 11.47 10.59
C GLU A 3 8.03 10.44 9.81
N LEU A 4 7.56 10.04 8.63
CA LEU A 4 8.34 9.16 7.76
C LEU A 4 9.61 9.88 7.32
N SER A 5 10.73 9.16 7.24
CA SER A 5 11.97 9.76 6.75
C SER A 5 11.83 10.16 5.28
N GLN A 6 12.62 11.16 4.86
CA GLN A 6 12.62 11.61 3.46
C GLN A 6 12.86 10.45 2.48
N LEU A 7 13.80 9.55 2.81
CA LEU A 7 14.05 8.33 2.03
C LEU A 7 12.80 7.48 1.83
N VAL A 8 12.00 7.28 2.88
CA VAL A 8 10.76 6.51 2.80
C VAL A 8 9.74 7.23 1.92
N CYS A 9 9.56 8.54 2.10
CA CYS A 9 8.65 9.34 1.28
C CYS A 9 9.04 9.32 -0.20
N ASP A 10 10.34 9.46 -0.50
CA ASP A 10 10.87 9.43 -1.87
C ASP A 10 10.60 8.07 -2.52
N ARG A 11 10.84 6.98 -1.79
CA ARG A 11 10.59 5.62 -2.28
C ARG A 11 9.10 5.32 -2.46
N LEU A 12 8.24 5.76 -1.55
CA LEU A 12 6.79 5.62 -1.72
C LEU A 12 6.26 6.40 -2.93
N SER A 13 6.90 7.53 -3.24
CA SER A 13 6.58 8.33 -4.43
C SER A 13 7.04 7.64 -5.71
N ALA A 14 8.28 7.15 -5.75
CA ALA A 14 8.93 6.63 -6.95
C ALA A 14 8.54 5.17 -7.30
N ASP A 15 8.35 4.30 -6.31
CA ASP A 15 8.19 2.87 -6.57
C ASP A 15 6.79 2.54 -7.10
N THR A 16 6.75 1.70 -8.12
CA THR A 16 5.51 1.27 -8.78
C THR A 16 4.90 0.04 -8.11
N ILE A 17 5.70 -0.84 -7.51
CA ILE A 17 5.22 -2.05 -6.83
C ILE A 17 5.50 -1.97 -5.34
N GLY A 18 4.44 -2.13 -4.55
CA GLY A 18 4.55 -2.39 -3.11
C GLY A 18 4.01 -3.78 -2.78
N TRP A 19 4.38 -4.29 -1.62
CA TRP A 19 3.88 -5.55 -1.09
C TRP A 19 3.03 -5.27 0.14
N LEU A 20 1.72 -5.44 0.00
CA LEU A 20 0.78 -5.30 1.11
C LEU A 20 0.60 -6.65 1.80
N THR A 21 0.94 -6.70 3.09
CA THR A 21 0.62 -7.83 3.96
C THR A 21 -0.63 -7.51 4.75
N THR A 22 -1.65 -8.34 4.55
CA THR A 22 -2.89 -8.37 5.34
C THR A 22 -2.92 -9.64 6.19
N VAL A 23 -3.75 -9.70 7.21
CA VAL A 23 -3.91 -10.89 8.05
C VAL A 23 -5.29 -11.49 7.82
N SER A 24 -5.36 -12.79 7.46
CA SER A 24 -6.64 -13.46 7.28
C SER A 24 -7.45 -13.53 8.58
N PRO A 25 -8.77 -13.78 8.54
CA PRO A 25 -9.56 -13.99 9.75
C PRO A 25 -9.05 -15.12 10.64
N SER A 26 -8.35 -16.11 10.07
CA SER A 26 -7.68 -17.20 10.80
C SER A 26 -6.31 -16.83 11.38
N GLY A 27 -5.86 -15.58 11.23
CA GLY A 27 -4.57 -15.09 11.74
C GLY A 27 -3.37 -15.31 10.81
N ARG A 28 -3.56 -15.79 9.57
CA ARG A 28 -2.46 -16.06 8.64
C ARG A 28 -2.03 -14.78 7.90
N PRO A 29 -0.75 -14.37 7.92
CA PRO A 29 -0.24 -13.31 7.06
C PRO A 29 -0.40 -13.65 5.58
N SER A 30 -0.76 -12.65 4.78
CA SER A 30 -1.03 -12.80 3.35
C SER A 30 -0.44 -11.60 2.58
N PRO A 31 0.87 -11.68 2.22
CA PRO A 31 1.51 -10.70 1.37
C PRO A 31 1.01 -10.80 -0.08
N ARG A 32 0.94 -9.68 -0.79
CA ARG A 32 0.64 -9.61 -2.22
C ARG A 32 1.24 -8.36 -2.86
N PRO A 33 1.70 -8.43 -4.11
CA PRO A 33 2.11 -7.24 -4.84
C PRO A 33 0.88 -6.38 -5.14
N ILE A 34 1.08 -5.07 -5.12
CA ILE A 34 0.06 -4.06 -5.38
C ILE A 34 0.67 -2.89 -6.15
N TRP A 35 -0.18 -2.22 -6.91
CA TRP A 35 0.04 -0.82 -7.27
C TRP A 35 -0.52 0.06 -6.17
N PHE A 36 0.13 1.20 -5.95
CA PHE A 36 -0.23 2.15 -4.92
C PHE A 36 0.20 3.57 -5.29
N LEU A 37 -0.51 4.52 -4.71
CA LEU A 37 -0.19 5.94 -4.80
C LEU A 37 0.21 6.44 -3.43
N TRP A 38 1.16 7.37 -3.39
CA TRP A 38 1.52 8.10 -2.19
C TRP A 38 1.06 9.55 -2.34
N ASP A 39 0.22 10.03 -1.43
CA ASP A 39 -0.31 11.40 -1.45
C ASP A 39 0.44 12.37 -0.50
N GLY A 40 1.52 11.91 0.13
CA GLY A 40 2.25 12.64 1.17
C GLY A 40 1.82 12.28 2.61
N ASP A 41 0.66 11.65 2.79
CA ASP A 41 0.14 11.19 4.08
C ASP A 41 -0.22 9.68 4.06
N ARG A 42 -0.71 9.17 2.93
CA ARG A 42 -1.34 7.85 2.81
C ARG A 42 -0.95 7.13 1.53
N CYS A 43 -0.87 5.81 1.66
CA CYS A 43 -0.84 4.90 0.53
C CYS A 43 -2.28 4.58 0.09
N VAL A 44 -2.65 4.96 -1.14
CA VAL A 44 -3.96 4.65 -1.73
C VAL A 44 -3.84 3.44 -2.65
N ILE A 45 -4.76 2.49 -2.48
CA ILE A 45 -4.73 1.19 -3.18
C ILE A 45 -6.11 0.93 -3.75
N TYR A 46 -6.20 0.75 -5.06
CA TYR A 46 -7.41 0.29 -5.72
C TYR A 46 -7.51 -1.24 -5.64
N SER A 47 -8.72 -1.73 -5.46
CA SER A 47 -9.01 -3.16 -5.39
C SER A 47 -10.28 -3.44 -6.17
N GLN A 48 -10.32 -4.62 -6.78
CA GLN A 48 -11.59 -5.18 -7.23
C GLN A 48 -12.52 -5.35 -6.02
N PRO A 49 -13.83 -5.15 -6.21
CA PRO A 49 -14.85 -5.59 -5.26
C PRO A 49 -14.60 -7.06 -4.86
N GLU A 50 -14.95 -7.42 -3.62
CA GLU A 50 -14.83 -8.78 -3.05
C GLU A 50 -13.42 -9.38 -2.89
N ALA A 51 -12.35 -8.69 -3.29
CA ALA A 51 -10.98 -9.20 -3.12
C ALA A 51 -10.69 -9.63 -1.68
N ALA A 52 -10.00 -10.77 -1.49
CA ALA A 52 -9.75 -11.34 -0.15
C ALA A 52 -9.12 -10.34 0.84
N LYS A 53 -8.25 -9.45 0.37
CA LYS A 53 -7.65 -8.38 1.18
C LYS A 53 -8.69 -7.46 1.84
N LEU A 54 -9.84 -7.22 1.22
CA LEU A 54 -10.92 -6.42 1.78
C LEU A 54 -11.56 -7.14 2.97
N LYS A 55 -11.80 -8.45 2.86
CA LYS A 55 -12.29 -9.29 3.98
C LYS A 55 -11.28 -9.35 5.12
N HIS A 56 -9.99 -9.43 4.79
CA HIS A 56 -8.91 -9.40 5.77
C HIS A 56 -8.89 -8.07 6.53
N ILE A 57 -8.90 -6.93 5.81
CA ILE A 57 -8.89 -5.58 6.39
C ILE A 57 -10.12 -5.34 7.26
N ALA A 58 -11.29 -5.84 6.85
CA ALA A 58 -12.51 -5.74 7.66
C ALA A 58 -12.41 -6.51 8.99
N ALA A 59 -11.70 -7.63 9.02
CA ALA A 59 -11.50 -8.43 10.24
C ALA A 59 -10.32 -7.94 11.09
N ASN A 60 -9.26 -7.44 10.45
CA ASN A 60 -8.07 -6.89 11.08
C ASN A 60 -7.47 -5.79 10.19
N ASP A 61 -7.60 -4.55 10.65
CA ASP A 61 -7.16 -3.37 9.93
C ASP A 61 -5.64 -3.17 9.96
N ARG A 62 -4.90 -3.90 10.81
CA ARG A 62 -3.44 -3.80 10.92
C ARG A 62 -2.78 -4.47 9.72
N VAL A 63 -2.00 -3.68 8.99
CA VAL A 63 -1.30 -4.10 7.77
C VAL A 63 0.17 -3.68 7.80
N SER A 64 0.98 -4.29 6.95
CA SER A 64 2.27 -3.74 6.57
C SER A 64 2.37 -3.56 5.06
N LEU A 65 3.07 -2.52 4.64
CA LEU A 65 3.49 -2.30 3.26
C LEU A 65 5.01 -2.30 3.25
N HIS A 66 5.62 -3.05 2.34
CA HIS A 66 7.05 -2.94 2.08
C HIS A 66 7.33 -2.75 0.59
N LEU A 67 8.47 -2.16 0.30
CA LEU A 67 8.99 -2.03 -1.06
C LEU A 67 10.11 -3.04 -1.27
N ASN A 68 10.48 -3.26 -2.53
CA ASN A 68 11.67 -4.04 -2.82
C ASN A 68 12.90 -3.27 -2.31
N SER A 69 13.92 -3.99 -1.86
CA SER A 69 15.23 -3.39 -1.59
C SER A 69 15.86 -2.90 -2.90
N ASP A 70 16.96 -2.16 -2.78
CA ASP A 70 17.88 -2.04 -3.92
C ASP A 70 18.56 -3.40 -4.22
N PRO A 71 19.26 -3.54 -5.37
CA PRO A 71 19.90 -4.80 -5.76
C PRO A 71 20.94 -5.34 -4.77
N ASP A 72 21.50 -4.48 -3.92
CA ASP A 72 22.50 -4.83 -2.91
C ASP A 72 21.87 -5.19 -1.55
N GLY A 73 20.53 -5.12 -1.44
CA GLY A 73 19.78 -5.43 -0.22
C GLY A 73 19.65 -4.25 0.74
N GLY A 74 20.04 -3.05 0.33
CA GLY A 74 19.86 -1.79 1.04
C GLY A 74 18.50 -1.12 0.79
N SER A 75 18.38 0.13 1.22
CA SER A 75 17.21 0.99 0.97
C SER A 75 15.87 0.33 1.32
N VAL A 76 15.85 -0.42 2.42
CA VAL A 76 14.71 -1.21 2.86
C VAL A 76 13.63 -0.29 3.43
N VAL A 77 12.43 -0.37 2.86
CA VAL A 77 11.25 0.37 3.32
C VAL A 77 10.20 -0.61 3.80
N VAL A 78 9.85 -0.52 5.08
CA VAL A 78 8.73 -1.25 5.69
C VAL A 78 7.91 -0.28 6.52
N VAL A 79 6.63 -0.16 6.21
CA VAL A 79 5.68 0.70 6.91
C VAL A 79 4.58 -0.16 7.50
N ALA A 80 4.38 -0.08 8.81
CA ALA A 80 3.21 -0.64 9.47
C ALA A 80 2.12 0.42 9.58
N GLY A 81 0.86 0.04 9.38
CA GLY A 81 -0.24 0.98 9.39
C GLY A 81 -1.59 0.33 9.61
N ARG A 82 -2.63 1.15 9.50
CA ARG A 82 -4.02 0.70 9.49
C ARG A 82 -4.64 0.97 8.12
N ALA A 83 -5.26 -0.04 7.53
CA ALA A 83 -5.99 0.10 6.29
C ALA A 83 -7.48 0.31 6.56
N ARG A 84 -8.12 1.16 5.76
CA ARG A 84 -9.57 1.35 5.76
C ARG A 84 -10.09 1.32 4.33
N VAL A 85 -11.29 0.78 4.14
CA VAL A 85 -11.97 0.80 2.85
C VAL A 85 -12.69 2.14 2.71
N LEU A 86 -12.51 2.80 1.57
CA LEU A 86 -13.19 4.05 1.24
C LEU A 86 -14.27 3.74 0.19
N PRO A 87 -15.56 3.72 0.56
CA PRO A 87 -16.64 3.34 -0.37
C PRO A 87 -16.85 4.40 -1.47
N ASP A 88 -16.61 5.67 -1.15
CA ASP A 88 -16.87 6.81 -2.04
C ASP A 88 -15.60 7.36 -2.69
N ALA A 89 -14.56 6.53 -2.82
CA ALA A 89 -13.33 6.95 -3.49
C ALA A 89 -13.58 7.22 -4.99
N PRO A 90 -12.95 8.25 -5.59
CA PRO A 90 -12.93 8.43 -7.03
C PRO A 90 -12.42 7.17 -7.74
N THR A 91 -12.83 6.93 -8.97
CA THR A 91 -12.28 5.83 -9.78
C THR A 91 -10.79 6.04 -10.04
N ALA A 92 -10.04 4.95 -10.27
CA ALA A 92 -8.58 4.99 -10.38
C ALA A 92 -8.08 5.96 -11.47
N ASP A 93 -8.78 6.03 -12.59
CA ASP A 93 -8.53 6.95 -13.72
C ASP A 93 -8.73 8.44 -13.35
N ARG A 94 -9.41 8.73 -12.25
CA ARG A 94 -9.67 10.09 -11.75
C ARG A 94 -8.75 10.49 -10.62
N TRP A 95 -7.86 9.61 -10.17
CA TRP A 95 -6.89 9.97 -9.15
C TRP A 95 -5.71 10.71 -9.78
N PRO A 96 -5.39 11.94 -9.36
CA PRO A 96 -4.27 12.71 -9.90
C PRO A 96 -2.97 11.91 -9.81
N GLY A 97 -2.26 11.74 -10.93
CA GLY A 97 -0.96 11.06 -10.99
C GLY A 97 -0.99 9.54 -11.04
N LEU A 98 -2.17 8.87 -10.98
CA LEU A 98 -2.20 7.40 -11.13
C LEU A 98 -1.82 6.98 -12.54
N LEU A 99 -2.36 7.63 -13.57
CA LEU A 99 -1.98 7.33 -14.94
C LEU A 99 -0.52 7.73 -15.20
N ASP A 100 -0.07 8.87 -14.69
CA ASP A 100 1.31 9.33 -14.88
C ASP A 100 2.36 8.39 -14.26
N LYS A 101 2.04 7.80 -13.09
CA LYS A 101 2.95 6.88 -12.39
C LYS A 101 3.05 5.50 -13.05
N TYR A 102 2.04 5.10 -13.81
CA TYR A 102 1.91 3.74 -14.37
C TYR A 102 1.71 3.70 -15.89
N ALA A 103 1.93 4.82 -16.58
CA ALA A 103 1.96 4.93 -18.04
C ALA A 103 3.25 4.31 -18.63
#